data_AF-A0A1H0UAN8-F1
#
_entry.id   AF-A0A1H0UAN8-F1
#
_cell.length_a   1.000
_cell.length_b   1.000
_cell.length_c   1.000
_cell.angle_alpha   90.00
_cell.angle_beta   90.00
_cell.angle_gamma   90.00
#
_symmetry.space_group_name_H-M   'P 1'
#
loop_
_entity.id
_entity.type
_entity.pdbx_description
1 polymer ?
#
loop_
_entity_poly.entity_id
_entity_poly.type
_entity_poly.pdbx_seq_one_letter_code
_entity_poly.pdbx_strand_id
1 'polypeptide(L)'
;MRLSRRQLFTAAGVTALAAAGTTSTGPVAVAAPARTWPGEIQVAEWERYFLGLDGGAHQKALDALGIPHRDGVRADEQYLVVPAGSVRRAALEFGDHAAADVLRERFGLDSPSMLGRGLELVLGQGGLERRYLEDPGLQLRYIGHRRPFAKHVLPMPAAVREALA
;
A
#
# COMPACT_ATOMS: atom_id res chain seq x y z
N MET A 1 -30.57 29.17 -34.18
CA MET A 1 -30.63 28.01 -35.10
C MET A 1 -29.36 27.20 -34.92
N ARG A 2 -29.52 25.87 -34.77
CA ARG A 2 -28.50 24.90 -34.39
C ARG A 2 -27.56 24.60 -35.56
N LEU A 3 -26.24 24.58 -35.35
CA LEU A 3 -25.29 24.02 -36.31
C LEU A 3 -24.88 22.62 -35.83
N SER A 4 -25.34 21.61 -36.58
CA SER A 4 -25.15 20.20 -36.32
C SER A 4 -23.86 19.70 -36.97
N ARG A 5 -23.04 19.03 -36.16
CA ARG A 5 -21.98 18.12 -36.58
C ARG A 5 -22.59 16.96 -37.37
N ARG A 6 -21.98 16.57 -38.49
CA ARG A 6 -21.78 15.19 -38.97
C ARG A 6 -21.36 15.22 -40.44
N GLN A 7 -20.05 15.21 -40.66
CA GLN A 7 -19.48 14.67 -41.89
C GLN A 7 -19.49 13.14 -41.74
N LEU A 8 -20.32 12.51 -42.57
CA LEU A 8 -20.37 11.07 -42.76
C LEU A 8 -19.46 10.77 -43.96
N PHE A 9 -18.39 10.02 -43.72
CA PHE A 9 -17.68 9.32 -44.80
C PHE A 9 -17.93 7.82 -44.65
N THR A 10 -18.46 7.29 -45.75
CA THR A 10 -18.80 5.90 -46.06
C THR A 10 -17.57 5.17 -46.61
N ALA A 11 -17.43 3.87 -46.32
CA ALA A 11 -17.08 2.77 -47.25
C ALA A 11 -16.57 1.55 -46.46
N ALA A 12 -17.27 0.41 -46.52
CA ALA A 12 -16.91 -0.80 -47.31
C ALA A 12 -15.87 -1.68 -46.59
N GLY A 13 -15.98 -3.00 -46.45
CA GLY A 13 -16.90 -4.01 -46.96
C GLY A 13 -16.28 -5.39 -46.65
N VAL A 14 -17.00 -6.45 -47.04
CA VAL A 14 -16.52 -7.82 -47.31
C VAL A 14 -16.35 -8.81 -46.12
N THR A 15 -17.38 -9.64 -46.00
CA THR A 15 -17.49 -11.10 -45.72
C THR A 15 -16.22 -11.94 -45.54
N ALA A 16 -16.18 -12.81 -44.52
CA ALA A 16 -16.27 -14.29 -44.66
C ALA A 16 -15.82 -15.06 -43.40
N LEU A 17 -16.59 -16.12 -43.11
CA LEU A 17 -16.37 -17.17 -42.10
C LEU A 17 -15.28 -18.15 -42.59
N ALA A 18 -14.32 -18.52 -41.74
CA ALA A 18 -13.56 -19.76 -41.88
C ALA A 18 -13.11 -20.27 -40.51
N ALA A 19 -13.49 -21.50 -40.20
CA ALA A 19 -13.00 -22.27 -39.06
C ALA A 19 -11.77 -23.07 -39.48
N ALA A 20 -10.70 -23.03 -38.69
CA ALA A 20 -9.71 -24.10 -38.58
C ALA A 20 -8.82 -23.81 -37.36
N GLY A 21 -8.62 -24.83 -36.51
CA GLY A 21 -7.87 -24.71 -35.27
C GLY A 21 -6.39 -24.42 -35.46
N THR A 22 -5.81 -23.73 -34.48
CA THR A 22 -4.40 -23.85 -34.14
C THR A 22 -4.24 -23.48 -32.66
N THR A 23 -3.47 -24.28 -31.95
CA THR A 23 -3.13 -24.17 -30.52
C THR A 23 -2.72 -22.75 -30.14
N SER A 24 -3.47 -22.11 -29.24
CA SER A 24 -3.04 -20.87 -28.62
C SER A 24 -1.97 -21.17 -27.56
N THR A 25 -0.71 -21.17 -27.96
CA THR A 25 0.37 -20.71 -27.07
C THR A 25 0.14 -19.22 -26.86
N GLY A 26 -0.71 -18.91 -25.88
CA GLY A 26 -0.90 -17.53 -25.43
C GLY A 26 0.45 -16.91 -25.06
N PRO A 27 0.60 -15.59 -25.22
CA PRO A 27 1.84 -14.93 -24.84
C PRO A 27 2.12 -15.27 -23.38
N VAL A 28 3.28 -15.86 -23.11
CA VAL A 28 3.84 -15.90 -21.76
C VAL A 28 3.88 -14.43 -21.35
N ALA A 29 3.05 -14.07 -20.37
CA ALA A 29 3.10 -12.75 -19.78
C ALA A 29 4.53 -12.59 -19.26
N VAL A 30 5.35 -11.86 -20.01
CA VAL A 30 6.63 -11.37 -19.53
C VAL A 30 6.23 -10.46 -18.39
N ALA A 31 6.42 -10.94 -17.16
CA ALA A 31 6.16 -10.15 -15.97
C ALA A 31 6.80 -8.78 -16.20
N ALA A 32 5.98 -7.72 -16.15
CA ALA A 32 6.52 -6.37 -16.16
C ALA A 32 7.64 -6.34 -15.11
N PRO A 33 8.81 -5.75 -15.43
CA PRO A 33 9.92 -5.74 -14.48
C PRO A 33 9.39 -5.19 -13.16
N ALA A 34 9.48 -6.01 -12.11
CA ALA A 34 9.04 -5.65 -10.77
C ALA A 34 9.57 -4.24 -10.50
N ARG A 35 8.66 -3.30 -10.22
CA ARG A 35 9.01 -1.89 -10.09
C ARG A 35 10.19 -1.82 -9.13
N THR A 36 11.34 -1.31 -9.55
CA THR A 36 12.50 -1.19 -8.66
C THR A 36 12.26 0.01 -7.76
N TRP A 37 12.46 -0.15 -6.45
CA TRP A 37 12.27 0.92 -5.47
C TRP A 37 13.66 1.35 -5.00
N PRO A 38 14.37 2.17 -5.81
CA PRO A 38 15.67 2.68 -5.41
C PRO A 38 15.49 3.63 -4.22
N GLY A 39 16.51 3.66 -3.36
CA GLY A 39 16.57 4.57 -2.23
C GLY A 39 16.47 3.88 -0.89
N GLU A 40 16.49 4.72 0.12
CA GLU A 40 16.72 4.39 1.52
C GLU A 40 15.63 5.01 2.37
N ILE A 41 15.12 4.27 3.35
CA ILE A 41 14.08 4.72 4.27
C ILE A 41 14.62 4.58 5.69
N GLN A 42 14.53 5.64 6.46
CA GLN A 42 14.89 5.59 7.87
C GLN A 42 13.78 4.88 8.65
N VAL A 43 14.13 4.06 9.63
CA VAL A 43 13.16 3.30 10.43
C VAL A 43 12.16 4.22 11.13
N ALA A 44 12.58 5.38 11.64
CA ALA A 44 11.65 6.38 12.19
C ALA A 44 10.60 6.87 11.18
N GLU A 45 10.97 7.03 9.90
CA GLU A 45 10.03 7.42 8.84
C GLU A 45 9.02 6.33 8.52
N TRP A 46 9.43 5.07 8.63
CA TRP A 46 8.56 3.92 8.50
C TRP A 46 7.60 3.83 9.69
N GLU A 47 8.12 3.82 10.92
CA GLU A 47 7.33 3.57 12.12
C GLU A 47 6.37 4.71 12.50
N ARG A 48 6.53 5.91 11.94
CA ARG A 48 5.55 7.00 12.17
C ARG A 48 4.13 6.65 11.72
N TYR A 49 3.98 5.70 10.79
CA TYR A 49 2.69 5.22 10.30
C TYR A 49 2.15 4.03 11.12
N PHE A 50 2.89 3.53 12.10
CA PHE A 50 2.53 2.33 12.85
C PHE A 50 1.36 2.56 13.82
N LEU A 51 0.25 1.89 13.53
CA LEU A 51 -0.94 1.82 14.39
C LEU A 51 -1.09 0.48 15.12
N GLY A 52 -0.28 -0.54 14.80
CA GLY A 52 -0.38 -1.90 15.34
C GLY A 52 -1.77 -2.55 15.22
N LEU A 53 -2.41 -2.32 14.08
CA LEU A 53 -3.65 -3.00 13.64
C LEU A 53 -3.35 -4.06 12.58
N ASP A 54 -2.08 -4.40 12.38
CA ASP A 54 -1.56 -5.31 11.35
C ASP A 54 -1.36 -6.75 11.87
N GLY A 55 -1.85 -7.06 13.07
CA GLY A 55 -1.73 -8.40 13.66
C GLY A 55 -0.29 -8.81 13.98
N GLY A 56 0.60 -7.84 14.22
CA GLY A 56 2.01 -8.10 14.50
C GLY A 56 2.89 -8.28 13.26
N ALA A 57 2.37 -7.90 12.08
CA ALA A 57 3.13 -7.94 10.83
C ALA A 57 4.39 -7.07 10.89
N HIS A 58 4.31 -5.89 11.51
CA HIS A 58 5.45 -5.00 11.69
C HIS A 58 6.60 -5.67 12.45
N GLN A 59 6.32 -6.29 13.60
CA GLN A 59 7.34 -6.97 14.39
C GLN A 59 7.97 -8.13 13.62
N LYS A 60 7.16 -8.92 12.89
CA LYS A 60 7.68 -9.98 12.02
C LYS A 60 8.59 -9.44 10.92
N ALA A 61 8.29 -8.26 10.37
CA ALA A 61 9.14 -7.62 9.38
C ALA A 61 10.46 -7.12 10.00
N LEU A 62 10.41 -6.52 11.19
CA LEU A 62 11.62 -6.13 11.93
C LEU A 62 12.51 -7.35 12.22
N ASP A 63 11.93 -8.46 12.70
CA ASP A 63 12.63 -9.72 12.92
C ASP A 63 13.28 -10.26 11.65
N ALA A 64 12.53 -10.28 10.53
CA ALA A 64 13.03 -10.77 9.25
C ALA A 64 14.17 -9.91 8.67
N LEU A 65 14.22 -8.64 9.04
CA LEU A 65 15.29 -7.71 8.65
C LEU A 65 16.43 -7.66 9.69
N GLY A 66 16.33 -8.39 10.79
CA GLY A 66 17.33 -8.38 11.87
C GLY A 66 17.38 -7.05 12.63
N ILE A 67 16.27 -6.30 12.69
CA ILE A 67 16.17 -5.02 13.39
C ILE A 67 15.69 -5.28 14.83
N PRO A 68 16.51 -5.00 15.86
CA PRO A 68 16.12 -5.23 17.25
C PRO A 68 14.95 -4.33 17.68
N HIS A 69 14.01 -4.88 18.45
CA HIS A 69 12.86 -4.15 19.02
C HIS A 69 12.53 -4.66 20.44
N ARG A 70 13.31 -4.24 21.45
CA ARG A 70 13.26 -4.82 22.80
C ARG A 70 11.99 -4.51 23.58
N ASP A 71 11.28 -3.44 23.22
CA ASP A 71 9.99 -3.10 23.81
C ASP A 71 8.83 -3.96 23.23
N GLY A 72 9.13 -4.80 22.24
CA GLY A 72 8.16 -5.67 21.57
C GLY A 72 7.26 -4.94 20.56
N VAL A 73 7.51 -3.66 20.29
CA VAL A 73 6.64 -2.81 19.47
C VAL A 73 7.41 -2.06 18.40
N ARG A 74 8.52 -1.40 18.74
CA ARG A 74 9.28 -0.51 17.87
C ARG A 74 10.76 -0.85 17.87
N ALA A 75 11.42 -0.57 16.76
CA ALA A 75 12.84 -0.72 16.61
C ALA A 75 13.62 0.11 17.64
N ASP A 76 14.67 -0.48 18.19
CA ASP A 76 15.59 0.18 19.11
C ASP A 76 16.37 1.31 18.41
N GLU A 77 16.73 1.10 17.13
CA GLU A 77 17.54 2.01 16.33
C GLU A 77 16.70 2.79 15.33
N GLN A 78 16.08 3.88 15.79
CA GLN A 78 15.22 4.76 14.98
C GLN A 78 15.97 5.49 13.84
N TYR A 79 17.30 5.59 13.91
CA TYR A 79 18.15 6.19 12.87
C TYR A 79 18.69 5.19 11.86
N LEU A 80 18.42 3.90 12.04
CA LEU A 80 18.79 2.89 11.06
C LEU A 80 18.12 3.19 9.72
N VAL A 81 18.90 3.05 8.65
CA VAL A 81 18.46 3.26 7.28
C VAL A 81 18.42 1.91 6.57
N VAL A 82 17.31 1.62 5.91
CA VAL A 82 17.11 0.36 5.18
C VAL A 82 16.74 0.62 3.72
N PRO A 83 17.11 -0.28 2.79
CA PRO A 83 16.69 -0.15 1.40
C PRO A 83 15.17 -0.14 1.26
N ALA A 84 14.63 0.71 0.39
CA ALA A 84 13.18 0.76 0.14
C ALA A 84 12.63 -0.58 -0.37
N GLY A 85 13.45 -1.39 -1.07
CA GLY A 85 13.12 -2.76 -1.44
C GLY A 85 12.86 -3.68 -0.24
N SER A 86 13.57 -3.51 0.88
CA SER A 86 13.33 -4.24 2.13
C SER A 86 12.01 -3.85 2.77
N VAL A 87 11.69 -2.55 2.78
CA VAL A 87 10.40 -2.04 3.26
C VAL A 87 9.25 -2.53 2.36
N ARG A 88 9.47 -2.65 1.05
CA ARG A 88 8.47 -3.24 0.13
C ARG A 88 8.21 -4.71 0.47
N ARG A 89 9.27 -5.48 0.76
CA ARG A 89 9.13 -6.87 1.22
C ARG A 89 8.36 -6.92 2.55
N ALA A 90 8.64 -6.01 3.48
CA ALA A 90 7.87 -5.89 4.73
C ALA A 90 6.35 -5.77 4.48
N ALA A 91 5.96 -4.88 3.56
CA ALA A 91 4.55 -4.70 3.19
C ALA A 91 3.94 -5.92 2.49
N LEU A 92 4.63 -6.48 1.48
CA LEU A 92 4.08 -7.54 0.64
C LEU A 92 4.09 -8.93 1.30
N GLU A 93 5.21 -9.31 1.91
CA GLU A 93 5.43 -10.65 2.48
C GLU A 93 4.81 -10.78 3.87
N PHE A 94 4.93 -9.76 4.71
CA PHE A 94 4.47 -9.82 6.11
C PHE A 94 3.14 -9.11 6.33
N GLY A 95 2.74 -8.21 5.43
CA GLY A 95 1.52 -7.42 5.58
C GLY A 95 1.69 -6.18 6.46
N ASP A 96 2.91 -5.66 6.59
CA ASP A 96 3.17 -4.47 7.40
C ASP A 96 2.45 -3.23 6.82
N HIS A 97 1.56 -2.65 7.63
CA HIS A 97 0.78 -1.47 7.26
C HIS A 97 1.62 -0.19 7.20
N ALA A 98 2.53 -0.02 8.14
CA ALA A 98 3.38 1.16 8.21
C ALA A 98 4.35 1.19 7.01
N ALA A 99 4.83 0.02 6.60
CA ALA A 99 5.65 -0.15 5.41
C ALA A 99 4.87 0.24 4.14
N ALA A 100 3.61 -0.17 4.04
CA ALA A 100 2.76 0.22 2.92
C ALA A 100 2.54 1.74 2.86
N ASP A 101 2.31 2.39 4.00
CA ASP A 101 2.05 3.84 4.04
C ASP A 101 3.29 4.70 3.81
N VAL A 102 4.47 4.31 4.32
CA VAL A 102 5.71 5.06 4.04
C VAL A 102 6.08 4.99 2.56
N LEU A 103 5.85 3.82 1.92
CA LEU A 103 6.04 3.64 0.50
C LEU A 103 4.99 4.40 -0.33
N ARG A 104 3.73 4.41 0.12
CA ARG A 104 2.67 5.22 -0.50
C ARG A 104 3.07 6.69 -0.53
N GLU A 105 3.48 7.23 0.62
CA GLU A 105 3.87 8.64 0.74
C GLU A 105 5.11 8.96 -0.11
N ARG A 106 6.19 8.18 0.07
CA ARG A 106 7.49 8.50 -0.54
C ARG A 106 7.49 8.40 -2.06
N PHE A 107 6.61 7.56 -2.62
CA PHE A 107 6.55 7.30 -4.05
C PHE A 107 5.25 7.80 -4.70
N GLY A 108 4.42 8.55 -3.95
CA GLY A 108 3.19 9.15 -4.45
C GLY A 108 2.20 8.13 -5.01
N LEU A 109 2.05 6.98 -4.35
CA LEU A 109 1.13 5.93 -4.82
C LEU A 109 -0.32 6.33 -4.59
N ASP A 110 -1.14 6.08 -5.59
CA ASP A 110 -2.61 6.21 -5.52
C ASP A 110 -3.23 4.92 -4.96
N SER A 111 -2.87 4.56 -3.73
CA SER A 111 -3.44 3.42 -3.02
C SER A 111 -4.09 3.86 -1.71
N PRO A 112 -5.06 3.10 -1.16
CA PRO A 112 -5.65 3.43 0.14
C PRO A 112 -4.60 3.48 1.25
N SER A 113 -4.69 4.46 2.16
CA SER A 113 -3.83 4.52 3.34
C SER A 113 -4.27 3.52 4.42
N MET A 114 -3.32 2.73 4.94
CA MET A 114 -3.58 1.86 6.08
C MET A 114 -3.72 2.64 7.39
N LEU A 115 -2.92 3.70 7.57
CA LEU A 115 -3.04 4.69 8.63
C LEU A 115 -4.44 5.30 8.60
N GLY A 116 -4.87 5.82 7.43
CA GLY A 116 -6.20 6.40 7.26
C GLY A 116 -7.33 5.47 7.66
N ARG A 117 -7.31 4.24 7.13
CA ARG A 117 -8.31 3.21 7.48
C ARG A 117 -8.28 2.83 8.95
N GLY A 118 -7.10 2.76 9.58
CA GLY A 118 -6.96 2.48 11.00
C GLY A 118 -7.49 3.62 11.88
N LEU A 119 -7.28 4.88 11.47
CA LEU A 119 -7.84 6.04 12.15
C LEU A 119 -9.36 6.09 12.02
N GLU A 120 -9.90 5.81 10.82
CA GLU A 120 -11.34 5.73 10.62
C GLU A 120 -11.97 4.62 11.47
N LEU A 121 -11.34 3.45 11.54
CA LEU A 121 -11.80 2.35 12.37
C LEU A 121 -11.86 2.73 13.86
N VAL A 122 -10.80 3.35 14.39
CA VAL A 122 -10.65 3.59 15.83
C VAL A 122 -11.35 4.88 16.29
N LEU A 123 -11.34 5.92 15.45
CA LEU A 123 -11.87 7.25 15.79
C LEU A 123 -13.21 7.55 15.10
N GLY A 124 -13.66 6.71 14.18
CA GLY A 124 -14.90 6.91 13.42
C GLY A 124 -14.81 8.03 12.38
N GLN A 125 -13.61 8.47 12.02
CA GLN A 125 -13.40 9.61 11.12
C GLN A 125 -12.22 9.35 10.16
N GLY A 126 -12.49 9.43 8.86
CA GLY A 126 -11.47 9.38 7.80
C GLY A 126 -10.79 10.73 7.56
N GLY A 127 -9.74 10.74 6.73
CA GLY A 127 -9.01 11.96 6.34
C GLY A 127 -8.17 12.58 7.45
N LEU A 128 -7.80 11.79 8.47
CA LEU A 128 -7.05 12.23 9.64
C LEU A 128 -5.54 11.99 9.54
N GLU A 129 -5.04 11.41 8.46
CA GLU A 129 -3.66 10.93 8.30
C GLU A 129 -2.63 12.02 8.55
N ARG A 130 -2.71 13.12 7.80
CA ARG A 130 -1.77 14.23 7.91
C ARG A 130 -1.81 14.86 9.30
N ARG A 131 -3.01 15.10 9.81
CA ARG A 131 -3.20 15.67 11.15
C ARG A 131 -2.65 14.73 12.23
N TYR A 132 -2.87 13.43 12.12
CA TYR A 132 -2.37 12.45 13.08
C TYR A 132 -0.84 12.47 13.17
N LEU A 133 -0.15 12.68 12.05
CA LEU A 133 1.31 12.77 12.01
C LEU A 133 1.86 14.08 12.62
N GLU A 134 1.03 15.11 12.76
CA GLU A 134 1.42 16.47 13.18
C GLU A 134 0.86 16.87 14.56
N ASP A 135 -0.23 16.25 15.02
CA ASP A 135 -0.99 16.61 16.22
C ASP A 135 -0.82 15.55 17.33
N PRO A 136 0.04 15.77 18.35
CA PRO A 136 0.20 14.85 19.47
C PRO A 136 -1.10 14.61 20.25
N GLY A 137 -2.01 15.59 20.28
CA GLY A 137 -3.32 15.43 20.92
C GLY A 137 -4.18 14.38 20.21
N LEU A 138 -4.10 14.34 18.89
CA LEU A 138 -4.78 13.31 18.09
C LEU A 138 -4.14 11.93 18.27
N GLN A 139 -2.81 11.85 18.39
CA GLN A 139 -2.10 10.59 18.68
C GLN A 139 -2.50 10.03 20.06
N LEU A 140 -2.55 10.89 21.09
CA LEU A 140 -3.01 10.50 22.42
C LEU A 140 -4.48 10.07 22.42
N ARG A 141 -5.33 10.78 21.68
CA ARG A 141 -6.74 10.39 21.51
C ARG A 141 -6.86 9.00 20.88
N TYR A 142 -6.10 8.71 19.83
CA TYR A 142 -6.03 7.39 19.22
C TYR A 142 -5.62 6.31 20.24
N ILE A 143 -4.55 6.54 21.00
CA ILE A 143 -4.10 5.61 22.04
C ILE A 143 -5.22 5.33 23.05
N GLY A 144 -5.92 6.37 23.51
CA GLY A 144 -7.06 6.24 24.43
C GLY A 144 -8.24 5.43 23.89
N HIS A 145 -8.46 5.44 22.57
CA HIS A 145 -9.58 4.74 21.92
C HIS A 145 -9.18 3.39 21.30
N ARG A 146 -7.88 3.06 21.22
CA ARG A 146 -7.39 1.84 20.56
C ARG A 146 -7.75 0.56 21.33
N ARG A 147 -7.88 0.60 22.66
CA ARG A 147 -8.00 -0.60 23.51
C ARG A 147 -9.06 -1.61 23.06
N PRO A 148 -10.29 -1.23 22.67
CA PRO A 148 -11.31 -2.18 22.17
C PRO A 148 -10.89 -2.92 20.89
N PHE A 149 -9.96 -2.35 20.12
CA PHE A 149 -9.46 -2.88 18.85
C PHE A 149 -8.15 -3.65 19.00
N ALA A 150 -7.66 -3.91 20.22
CA ALA A 150 -6.38 -4.57 20.44
C ALA A 150 -6.26 -5.97 19.79
N LYS A 151 -7.39 -6.67 19.59
CA LYS A 151 -7.45 -7.97 18.90
C LYS A 151 -7.92 -7.87 17.46
N HIS A 152 -8.21 -6.66 16.98
CA HIS A 152 -8.67 -6.45 15.62
C HIS A 152 -7.48 -6.37 14.68
N VAL A 153 -7.51 -7.18 13.63
CA VAL A 153 -6.54 -7.13 12.53
C VAL A 153 -7.24 -6.51 11.33
N LEU A 154 -6.78 -5.33 10.94
CA LEU A 154 -7.29 -4.61 9.78
C LEU A 154 -6.69 -5.25 8.52
N PRO A 155 -7.49 -5.80 7.59
CA PRO A 155 -6.93 -6.42 6.38
C PRO A 155 -6.35 -5.37 5.43
N MET A 156 -5.15 -5.66 4.90
CA MET A 156 -4.55 -4.88 3.82
C MET A 156 -5.32 -5.09 2.50
N PRO A 157 -5.84 -4.03 1.87
CA PRO A 157 -6.60 -4.13 0.62
C PRO A 157 -5.76 -4.65 -0.55
N ALA A 158 -6.41 -5.32 -1.51
CA ALA A 158 -5.77 -5.77 -2.74
C ALA A 158 -5.12 -4.60 -3.52
N ALA A 159 -5.79 -3.46 -3.62
CA ALA A 159 -5.26 -2.25 -4.27
C ALA A 159 -3.92 -1.76 -3.67
N VAL A 160 -3.70 -1.95 -2.36
CA VAL A 160 -2.41 -1.62 -1.73
C VAL A 160 -1.32 -2.59 -2.19
N ARG A 161 -1.62 -3.88 -2.24
CA ARG A 161 -0.69 -4.91 -2.72
C ARG A 161 -0.37 -4.75 -4.19
N GLU A 162 -1.37 -4.46 -5.02
CA GLU A 162 -1.24 -4.19 -6.45
C GLU A 162 -0.38 -2.96 -6.74
N ALA A 163 -0.52 -1.89 -5.94
CA ALA A 163 0.31 -0.69 -6.09
C ALA A 163 1.79 -0.91 -5.74
N LEU A 164 2.08 -1.94 -4.93
CA LEU A 164 3.42 -2.28 -4.44
C LEU A 164 4.10 -3.42 -5.23
N ALA A 165 3.34 -4.22 -5.99
CA ALA A 165 3.84 -5.31 -6.83
C ALA A 165 4.60 -4.78 -8.07
#